data_AF-A0A953VXJ4-F1
#
_entry.id   AF-A0A953VXJ4-F1
#
_cell.length_a   1.000
_cell.length_b   1.000
_cell.length_c   1.000
_cell.angle_alpha   90.00
_cell.angle_beta   90.00
_cell.angle_gamma   90.00
#
_symmetry.space_group_name_H-M   'P 1'
#
loop_
_entity.id
_entity.type
_entity.pdbx_description
1 polymer ?
#
loop_
_entity_poly.entity_id
_entity_poly.type
_entity_poly.pdbx_seq_one_letter_code
_entity_poly.pdbx_strand_id
1 'polypeptide(L)'
;MRTFVIQKCFSALAGYWPTSAAAECRYVSIPVIRLFAASALASFGMLAACTATNPTRMVEIIENKSSTELWLEYGRSQSPIALSLIETELVARGEKTFLDYYIGQKTANNVGISRYVRASTTINADLKNCSDFATAGAAQRYFIQSGGPMKDPHNLDADGDGLACEWGTQIRRIATDAKKRRRQTYAPQRTYSPHCYVGPRGGTYTITASGNKNYSGC
;
A
#
# COMPACT_ATOMS: atom_id res chain seq x y z
N MET A 1 24.56 19.84 -28.47
CA MET A 1 25.25 19.07 -27.41
C MET A 1 24.19 18.24 -26.69
N ARG A 2 24.23 16.91 -26.82
CA ARG A 2 23.22 16.01 -26.26
C ARG A 2 23.73 15.46 -24.92
N THR A 3 23.08 15.85 -23.83
CA THR A 3 23.26 15.24 -22.51
C THR A 3 22.58 13.88 -22.50
N PHE A 4 23.34 12.81 -22.28
CA PHE A 4 22.79 11.48 -21.99
C PHE A 4 22.83 11.28 -20.47
N VAL A 5 21.66 11.13 -19.85
CA VAL A 5 21.52 10.74 -18.45
C VAL A 5 21.54 9.20 -18.42
N ILE A 6 22.64 8.61 -17.95
CA ILE A 6 22.74 7.15 -17.77
C ILE A 6 22.59 6.86 -16.28
N GLN A 7 21.59 6.06 -15.94
CA GLN A 7 21.32 5.61 -14.58
C GLN A 7 22.18 4.37 -14.29
N LYS A 8 23.17 4.50 -13.39
CA LYS A 8 23.94 3.36 -12.88
C LYS A 8 23.47 3.03 -11.45
N CYS A 9 22.89 1.86 -11.26
CA CYS A 9 22.73 1.25 -9.95
C CYS A 9 24.01 0.47 -9.62
N PHE A 10 24.69 0.81 -8.52
CA PHE A 10 25.81 0.03 -8.01
C PHE A 10 25.27 -1.08 -7.10
N SER A 11 25.50 -2.34 -7.47
CA SER A 11 25.32 -3.48 -6.56
C SER A 11 26.61 -3.66 -5.76
N ALA A 12 26.54 -3.47 -4.44
CA ALA A 12 27.63 -3.85 -3.55
C ALA A 12 27.74 -5.37 -3.52
N LEU A 13 28.86 -5.91 -4.01
CA LEU A 13 29.23 -7.31 -3.80
C LEU A 13 29.75 -7.46 -2.37
N ALA A 14 28.91 -7.98 -1.48
CA ALA A 14 29.34 -8.55 -0.21
C ALA A 14 28.54 -9.82 0.05
N GLY A 15 29.25 -10.92 0.28
CA GLY A 15 28.67 -12.21 0.60
C GLY A 15 28.00 -12.24 1.98
N TYR A 16 27.18 -13.27 2.16
CA TYR A 16 26.54 -13.75 3.40
C TYR A 16 25.29 -12.99 3.92
N TRP A 17 24.14 -13.66 3.68
CA TRP A 17 22.82 -13.64 4.34
C TRP A 17 21.84 -12.46 4.18
N PRO A 18 20.52 -12.72 4.22
CA PRO A 18 19.49 -11.91 3.58
C PRO A 18 18.82 -10.96 4.57
N THR A 19 18.94 -9.66 4.35
CA THR A 19 17.96 -8.68 4.83
C THR A 19 17.81 -7.56 3.81
N SER A 20 16.55 -7.28 3.49
CA SER A 20 15.98 -6.12 2.81
C SER A 20 16.94 -4.98 2.45
N ALA A 21 17.49 -4.99 1.23
CA ALA A 21 18.12 -3.81 0.66
C ALA A 21 17.04 -2.93 0.02
N ALA A 22 16.58 -1.91 0.75
CA ALA A 22 15.93 -0.75 0.16
C ALA A 22 16.98 -0.04 -0.71
N ALA A 23 16.78 -0.02 -2.02
CA ALA A 23 17.64 0.74 -2.93
C ALA A 23 17.33 2.23 -2.78
N GLU A 24 18.10 2.95 -1.95
CA GLU A 24 18.10 4.41 -1.96
C GLU A 24 18.85 4.91 -3.21
N CYS A 25 18.13 5.51 -4.16
CA CYS A 25 18.74 6.21 -5.29
C CYS A 25 19.24 7.59 -4.83
N ARG A 26 20.55 7.75 -4.62
CA ARG A 26 21.17 9.09 -4.52
C ARG A 26 21.83 9.48 -5.85
N TYR A 27 21.54 10.68 -6.32
CA TYR A 27 22.15 11.30 -7.49
C TYR A 27 23.56 11.78 -7.13
N VAL A 28 24.59 11.30 -7.82
CA VAL A 28 25.96 11.83 -7.69
C VAL A 28 26.40 12.35 -9.05
N SER A 29 26.80 13.63 -9.11
CA SER A 29 27.36 14.27 -10.30
C SER A 29 28.86 14.03 -10.34
N ILE A 30 29.38 13.38 -11.39
CA ILE A 30 30.82 13.15 -11.58
C ILE A 30 31.30 13.98 -12.78
N PRO A 31 32.29 14.89 -12.61
CA PRO A 31 32.89 15.61 -13.74
C PRO A 31 33.86 14.72 -14.52
N VAL A 32 33.87 14.88 -15.84
CA VAL A 32 34.65 14.07 -16.79
C VAL A 32 36.11 14.52 -16.77
N ILE A 33 37.00 13.78 -16.11
CA ILE A 33 38.46 13.99 -16.25
C ILE A 33 39.20 12.66 -16.43
N ARG A 34 39.74 12.54 -17.66
CA ARG A 34 40.95 11.84 -18.14
C ARG A 34 41.07 10.31 -18.02
N LEU A 35 41.06 9.70 -19.21
CA LEU A 35 41.64 8.41 -19.53
C LEU A 35 43.12 8.36 -19.10
N PHE A 36 43.50 7.33 -18.33
CA PHE A 36 44.79 6.66 -18.45
C PHE A 36 44.59 5.15 -18.23
N ALA A 37 45.32 4.38 -19.04
CA ALA A 37 45.17 2.95 -19.24
C ALA A 37 45.51 2.10 -18.00
N ALA A 38 44.70 1.07 -17.74
CA ALA A 38 45.12 -0.13 -17.02
C ALA A 38 44.17 -1.31 -17.30
N SER A 39 44.75 -2.37 -17.87
CA SER A 39 44.45 -3.78 -17.59
C SER A 39 43.07 -4.32 -17.93
N ALA A 40 43.02 -5.12 -19.01
CA ALA A 40 41.91 -5.98 -19.37
C ALA A 40 41.64 -7.05 -18.29
N LEU A 41 40.61 -6.82 -17.48
CA LEU A 41 39.76 -7.89 -16.96
C LEU A 41 38.38 -7.62 -17.55
N ALA A 42 37.99 -8.43 -18.54
CA ALA A 42 36.65 -8.39 -19.10
C ALA A 42 35.67 -8.94 -18.05
N SER A 43 35.33 -8.10 -17.06
CA SER A 43 34.14 -8.28 -16.25
C SER A 43 32.95 -8.06 -17.17
N PHE A 44 32.40 -9.15 -17.71
CA PHE A 44 31.07 -9.15 -18.31
C PHE A 44 30.10 -8.76 -17.19
N GLY A 45 29.91 -7.45 -17.01
CA GLY A 45 28.89 -6.92 -16.12
C GLY A 45 27.55 -7.41 -16.65
N MET A 46 26.91 -8.35 -15.96
CA MET A 46 25.52 -8.67 -16.18
C MET A 46 24.72 -7.38 -16.01
N LEU A 47 24.35 -6.76 -17.13
CA LEU A 47 23.23 -5.84 -17.17
C LEU A 47 22.01 -6.65 -16.73
N ALA A 48 21.68 -6.58 -15.45
CA ALA A 48 20.37 -7.02 -14.96
C ALA A 48 19.35 -6.12 -15.65
N ALA A 49 18.83 -6.58 -16.79
CA ALA A 49 17.70 -5.96 -17.43
C ALA A 49 16.53 -6.09 -16.45
N CYS A 50 16.17 -5.00 -15.79
CA CYS A 50 14.91 -4.91 -15.07
C CYS A 50 13.81 -5.05 -16.13
N THR A 51 13.29 -6.26 -16.32
CA THR A 51 12.11 -6.45 -17.15
C THR A 51 10.97 -5.71 -16.45
N ALA A 52 10.44 -4.67 -17.09
CA ALA A 52 9.27 -3.98 -16.58
C ALA A 52 8.14 -5.02 -16.46
N THR A 53 7.70 -5.26 -15.23
CA THR A 53 6.57 -6.15 -14.95
C THR A 53 5.33 -5.60 -15.64
N ASN A 54 4.80 -6.34 -16.60
CA ASN A 54 3.56 -5.99 -17.30
C ASN A 54 2.39 -6.01 -16.27
N PRO A 55 1.71 -4.88 -16.01
CA PRO A 55 0.63 -4.81 -15.02
C PRO A 55 -0.49 -5.82 -15.27
N THR A 56 -0.86 -6.05 -16.54
CA THR A 56 -1.88 -7.02 -16.93
C THR A 56 -1.50 -8.44 -16.50
N ARG A 57 -0.23 -8.82 -16.71
CA ARG A 57 0.28 -10.14 -16.28
C ARG A 57 0.28 -10.28 -14.76
N MET A 58 0.54 -9.20 -14.02
CA MET A 58 0.46 -9.23 -12.56
C MET A 58 -0.96 -9.48 -12.07
N VAL A 59 -1.96 -8.87 -12.72
CA VAL A 59 -3.37 -9.11 -12.38
C VAL A 59 -3.74 -10.57 -12.59
N GLU A 60 -3.41 -11.14 -13.75
CA GLU A 60 -3.69 -12.55 -14.08
C GLU A 60 -3.06 -13.52 -13.04
N ILE A 61 -1.80 -13.27 -12.65
CA ILE A 61 -1.12 -14.07 -11.63
C ILE A 61 -1.83 -14.00 -10.27
N ILE A 62 -2.38 -12.84 -9.91
CA ILE A 62 -3.06 -12.63 -8.63
C ILE A 62 -4.45 -13.26 -8.63
N GLU A 63 -5.21 -13.11 -9.72
CA GLU A 63 -6.54 -13.71 -9.86
C GLU A 63 -6.49 -15.25 -9.81
N ASN A 64 -5.43 -15.87 -10.34
CA ASN A 64 -5.28 -17.33 -10.34
C ASN A 64 -4.76 -17.93 -9.02
N LYS A 65 -4.33 -17.11 -8.04
CA LYS A 65 -3.88 -17.62 -6.73
C LYS A 65 -5.06 -17.98 -5.84
N SER A 66 -4.88 -18.93 -4.93
CA SER A 66 -5.84 -19.19 -3.85
C SER A 66 -5.86 -18.06 -2.82
N SER A 67 -6.94 -17.93 -2.04
CA SER A 67 -7.04 -16.90 -1.00
C SER A 67 -5.91 -17.01 0.03
N THR A 68 -5.52 -18.24 0.40
CA THR A 68 -4.40 -18.49 1.33
C THR A 68 -3.07 -18.00 0.76
N GLU A 69 -2.78 -18.30 -0.52
CA GLU A 69 -1.56 -17.81 -1.17
C GLU A 69 -1.53 -16.29 -1.27
N LEU A 70 -2.68 -15.66 -1.52
CA LEU A 70 -2.80 -14.20 -1.55
C LEU A 70 -2.51 -13.57 -0.19
N TRP A 71 -2.98 -14.17 0.91
CA TRP A 71 -2.65 -13.70 2.25
C TRP A 71 -1.16 -13.86 2.60
N LEU A 72 -0.54 -14.98 2.20
CA LEU A 72 0.91 -15.18 2.34
C LEU A 72 1.69 -14.14 1.52
N GLU A 73 1.25 -13.84 0.30
CA GLU A 73 1.81 -12.80 -0.56
C GLU A 73 1.65 -11.41 0.08
N TYR A 74 0.47 -11.10 0.60
CA TYR A 74 0.19 -9.84 1.28
C TYR A 74 1.14 -9.61 2.46
N GLY A 75 1.39 -10.65 3.27
CA GLY A 75 2.29 -10.59 4.42
C GLY A 75 3.72 -10.18 4.02
N ARG A 76 4.25 -10.75 2.93
CA ARG A 76 5.62 -10.52 2.46
C ARG A 76 5.80 -9.31 1.54
N SER A 77 4.73 -8.86 0.88
CA SER A 77 4.82 -7.79 -0.13
C SER A 77 5.00 -6.40 0.49
N GLN A 78 5.81 -5.58 -0.18
CA GLN A 78 5.97 -4.14 0.08
C GLN A 78 5.66 -3.28 -1.15
N SER A 79 5.39 -3.91 -2.30
CA SER A 79 5.12 -3.20 -3.54
C SER A 79 3.71 -2.57 -3.50
N PRO A 80 3.55 -1.26 -3.72
CA PRO A 80 2.24 -0.61 -3.71
C PRO A 80 1.27 -1.24 -4.71
N ILE A 81 1.76 -1.58 -5.92
CA ILE A 81 0.96 -2.22 -6.97
C ILE A 81 0.51 -3.61 -6.53
N ALA A 82 1.45 -4.44 -6.03
CA ALA A 82 1.13 -5.80 -5.62
C ALA A 82 0.15 -5.80 -4.44
N LEU A 83 0.39 -4.95 -3.43
CA LEU A 83 -0.53 -4.81 -2.29
C LEU A 83 -1.92 -4.40 -2.75
N SER A 84 -2.02 -3.41 -3.64
CA SER A 84 -3.32 -2.97 -4.15
C SER A 84 -4.06 -4.07 -4.91
N LEU A 85 -3.38 -4.85 -5.77
CA LEU A 85 -4.01 -5.94 -6.51
C LEU A 85 -4.42 -7.10 -5.59
N ILE A 86 -3.58 -7.46 -4.63
CA ILE A 86 -3.88 -8.51 -3.66
C ILE A 86 -5.08 -8.12 -2.79
N GLU A 87 -5.11 -6.89 -2.27
CA GLU A 87 -6.22 -6.40 -1.47
C GLU A 87 -7.52 -6.34 -2.28
N THR A 88 -7.44 -5.90 -3.54
CA THR A 88 -8.58 -5.89 -4.46
C THR A 88 -9.15 -7.28 -4.64
N GLU A 89 -8.30 -8.27 -4.89
CA GLU A 89 -8.70 -9.65 -5.13
C GLU A 89 -9.30 -10.30 -3.88
N LEU A 90 -8.65 -10.13 -2.73
CA LEU A 90 -9.17 -10.65 -1.45
C LEU A 90 -10.53 -10.03 -1.10
N VAL A 91 -10.69 -8.72 -1.28
CA VAL A 91 -11.98 -8.04 -1.05
C VAL A 91 -13.05 -8.53 -2.02
N ALA A 92 -12.71 -8.77 -3.29
CA ALA A 92 -13.64 -9.34 -4.27
C ALA A 92 -14.12 -10.75 -3.87
N ARG A 93 -13.27 -11.52 -3.18
CA ARG A 93 -13.60 -12.84 -2.62
C ARG A 93 -14.33 -12.78 -1.27
N GLY A 94 -14.54 -11.59 -0.71
CA GLY A 94 -15.14 -11.41 0.61
C GLY A 94 -14.18 -11.65 1.78
N GLU A 95 -12.90 -11.85 1.51
CA GLU A 95 -11.85 -12.08 2.51
C GLU A 95 -11.34 -10.74 3.06
N LYS A 96 -11.50 -10.52 4.37
CA LYS A 96 -11.12 -9.25 5.02
C LYS A 96 -10.01 -9.39 6.06
N THR A 97 -9.83 -10.59 6.59
CA THR A 97 -8.90 -10.89 7.69
C THR A 97 -8.37 -12.31 7.55
N PHE A 98 -7.10 -12.53 7.88
CA PHE A 98 -6.48 -13.85 7.95
C PHE A 98 -5.41 -13.86 9.04
N LEU A 99 -5.61 -14.67 10.08
CA LEU A 99 -4.77 -14.66 11.29
C LEU A 99 -4.64 -13.23 11.85
N ASP A 100 -3.42 -12.71 11.95
CA ASP A 100 -3.12 -11.35 12.41
C ASP A 100 -3.19 -10.26 11.31
N TYR A 101 -3.35 -10.67 10.04
CA TYR A 101 -3.42 -9.78 8.90
C TYR A 101 -4.85 -9.33 8.61
N TYR A 102 -4.99 -8.11 8.12
CA TYR A 102 -6.25 -7.57 7.63
C TYR A 102 -6.04 -6.63 6.44
N ILE A 103 -7.09 -6.51 5.62
CA ILE A 103 -7.10 -5.62 4.45
C ILE A 103 -6.92 -4.17 4.89
N GLY A 104 -6.07 -3.43 4.19
CA GLY A 104 -5.78 -2.04 4.50
C GLY A 104 -4.80 -1.85 5.65
N GLN A 105 -4.27 -2.91 6.26
CA GLN A 105 -3.22 -2.79 7.28
C GLN A 105 -1.98 -2.05 6.75
N LYS A 106 -1.62 -2.27 5.48
CA LYS A 106 -0.46 -1.64 4.83
C LYS A 106 -0.83 -0.41 3.98
N THR A 107 -2.05 -0.35 3.44
CA THR A 107 -2.45 0.66 2.46
C THR A 107 -3.43 1.71 3.00
N ALA A 108 -4.17 1.48 4.09
CA ALA A 108 -5.20 2.44 4.53
C ALA A 108 -4.63 3.78 5.02
N ASN A 109 -3.38 3.79 5.51
CA ASN A 109 -2.70 5.02 5.92
C ASN A 109 -2.30 5.89 4.72
N ASN A 110 -2.33 5.32 3.51
CA ASN A 110 -1.89 5.96 2.29
C ASN A 110 -3.01 6.73 1.59
N VAL A 111 -4.26 6.51 2.01
CA VAL A 111 -5.46 7.08 1.40
C VAL A 111 -5.49 8.61 1.58
N GLY A 112 -5.62 9.34 0.49
CA GLY A 112 -5.62 10.80 0.40
C GLY A 112 -4.22 11.44 0.45
N ILE A 113 -3.14 10.64 0.46
CA ILE A 113 -1.77 11.16 0.38
C ILE A 113 -1.34 11.12 -1.08
N SER A 114 -1.36 12.27 -1.75
CA SER A 114 -0.89 12.44 -3.14
C SER A 114 0.56 12.01 -3.30
N ARG A 115 0.79 10.83 -3.88
CA ARG A 115 2.12 10.27 -4.22
C ARG A 115 2.45 10.40 -5.70
N TYR A 116 1.43 10.50 -6.54
CA TYR A 116 1.56 10.53 -7.99
C TYR A 116 1.12 11.90 -8.48
N VAL A 117 2.01 12.60 -9.16
CA VAL A 117 1.69 13.91 -9.73
C VAL A 117 0.68 13.72 -10.85
N ARG A 118 -0.51 14.30 -10.68
CA ARG A 118 -1.57 14.31 -11.70
C ARG A 118 -1.54 15.64 -12.43
N ALA A 119 -1.31 15.58 -13.73
CA ALA A 119 -1.61 16.71 -14.60
C ALA A 119 -3.12 16.73 -14.79
N SER A 120 -3.77 17.84 -14.43
CA SER A 120 -5.18 18.02 -14.78
C SER A 120 -5.30 18.03 -16.31
N THR A 121 -6.39 17.44 -16.81
CA THR A 121 -6.87 17.40 -18.21
C THR A 121 -6.25 16.38 -19.17
N THR A 122 -7.06 15.40 -19.57
CA THR A 122 -7.21 15.03 -20.99
C THR A 122 -8.69 14.74 -21.25
N ILE A 123 -9.35 15.51 -22.11
CA ILE A 123 -10.71 15.20 -22.58
C ILE A 123 -10.57 14.23 -23.74
N ASN A 124 -10.71 12.93 -23.47
CA ASN A 124 -10.86 11.90 -24.48
C ASN A 124 -12.31 11.39 -24.47
N ALA A 125 -12.86 11.04 -25.63
CA ALA A 125 -14.22 10.53 -25.74
C ALA A 125 -14.40 9.08 -25.23
N ASP A 126 -13.30 8.36 -24.96
CA ASP A 126 -13.29 6.96 -24.51
C ASP A 126 -12.69 6.79 -23.09
N LEU A 127 -13.01 7.74 -22.19
CA LEU A 127 -12.60 7.67 -20.80
C LEU A 127 -13.52 6.73 -20.02
N LYS A 128 -12.93 5.87 -19.19
CA LYS A 128 -13.66 5.17 -18.13
C LYS A 128 -13.86 6.11 -16.96
N ASN A 129 -15.06 6.10 -16.39
CA ASN A 129 -15.41 6.82 -15.19
C ASN A 129 -15.61 5.84 -14.02
N CYS A 130 -15.56 6.36 -12.80
CA CYS A 130 -15.79 5.55 -11.60
C CYS A 130 -17.15 4.85 -11.57
N SER A 131 -18.17 5.45 -12.20
CA SER A 131 -19.51 4.86 -12.35
C SER A 131 -19.58 3.66 -13.30
N ASP A 132 -18.57 3.45 -14.13
CA ASP A 132 -18.55 2.37 -15.13
C ASP A 132 -18.18 1.01 -14.50
N PHE A 133 -17.75 1.00 -13.25
CA PHE A 133 -17.32 -0.20 -12.53
C PHE A 133 -18.34 -0.58 -11.46
N ALA A 134 -18.70 -1.86 -11.43
CA ALA A 134 -19.65 -2.37 -10.44
C ALA A 134 -19.15 -2.27 -8.99
N THR A 135 -17.82 -2.25 -8.79
CA THR A 135 -17.19 -2.13 -7.47
C THR A 135 -15.95 -1.25 -7.53
N ALA A 136 -15.59 -0.61 -6.42
CA ALA A 136 -14.36 0.19 -6.35
C ALA A 136 -13.09 -0.66 -6.55
N GLY A 137 -13.10 -1.92 -6.11
CA GLY A 137 -12.03 -2.87 -6.42
C GLY A 137 -11.89 -3.15 -7.92
N ALA A 138 -13.00 -3.28 -8.65
CA ALA A 138 -12.95 -3.43 -10.11
C ALA A 138 -12.34 -2.20 -10.80
N ALA A 139 -12.69 -0.99 -10.33
CA ALA A 139 -12.07 0.25 -10.79
C ALA A 139 -10.55 0.28 -10.51
N GLN A 140 -10.14 -0.12 -9.29
CA GLN A 140 -8.73 -0.18 -8.92
C GLN A 140 -7.94 -1.16 -9.80
N ARG A 141 -8.48 -2.34 -10.06
CA ARG A 141 -7.85 -3.34 -10.94
C ARG A 141 -7.66 -2.78 -12.35
N TYR A 142 -8.69 -2.16 -12.91
CA TYR A 142 -8.62 -1.54 -14.23
C TYR A 142 -7.60 -0.40 -14.27
N PHE A 143 -7.60 0.48 -13.28
CA PHE A 143 -6.63 1.55 -13.14
C PHE A 143 -5.18 1.04 -13.21
N ILE A 144 -4.86 -0.04 -12.48
CA ILE A 144 -3.53 -0.66 -12.52
C ILE A 144 -3.23 -1.28 -13.89
N GLN A 145 -4.20 -1.97 -14.51
CA GLN A 145 -4.04 -2.54 -15.86
C GLN A 145 -3.77 -1.47 -16.91
N SER A 146 -4.39 -0.29 -16.77
CA SER A 146 -4.19 0.86 -17.67
C SER A 146 -2.89 1.64 -17.41
N GLY A 147 -2.01 1.17 -16.52
CA GLY A 147 -0.71 1.77 -16.24
C GLY A 147 -0.63 2.57 -14.95
N GLY A 148 -1.69 2.54 -14.14
CA GLY A 148 -1.69 3.08 -12.79
C GLY A 148 -0.68 2.36 -11.89
N PRO A 149 -0.11 3.03 -10.88
CA PRO A 149 -0.37 4.43 -10.51
C PRO A 149 0.49 5.45 -11.27
N MET A 150 1.46 5.00 -12.07
CA MET A 150 2.40 5.87 -12.80
C MET A 150 1.71 6.70 -13.88
N LYS A 151 0.70 6.13 -14.54
CA LYS A 151 -0.12 6.81 -15.55
C LYS A 151 -1.57 6.66 -15.16
N ASP A 152 -2.33 7.73 -15.33
CA ASP A 152 -3.77 7.72 -15.12
C ASP A 152 -4.48 8.26 -16.35
N PRO A 153 -4.50 7.50 -17.46
CA PRO A 153 -5.07 7.97 -18.73
C PRO A 153 -6.58 8.19 -18.65
N HIS A 154 -7.24 7.62 -17.64
CA HIS A 154 -8.69 7.73 -17.43
C HIS A 154 -9.06 8.67 -16.29
N ASN A 155 -8.06 9.31 -15.65
CA ASN A 155 -8.25 10.20 -14.51
C ASN A 155 -9.10 9.56 -13.38
N LEU A 156 -8.87 8.27 -13.11
CA LEU A 156 -9.59 7.52 -12.08
C LEU A 156 -9.03 7.77 -10.67
N ASP A 157 -7.80 8.25 -10.55
CA ASP A 157 -7.08 8.59 -9.32
C ASP A 157 -6.63 10.06 -9.40
N ALA A 158 -7.60 10.97 -9.41
CA ALA A 158 -7.38 12.41 -9.60
C ALA A 158 -6.64 13.07 -8.43
N ASP A 159 -6.78 12.53 -7.21
CA ASP A 159 -6.05 12.97 -6.02
C ASP A 159 -4.64 12.36 -5.92
N GLY A 160 -4.33 11.37 -6.76
CA GLY A 160 -2.99 10.86 -6.97
C GLY A 160 -2.46 10.04 -5.79
N ASP A 161 -3.33 9.46 -4.98
CA ASP A 161 -2.95 8.66 -3.81
C ASP A 161 -2.57 7.21 -4.17
N GLY A 162 -2.83 6.82 -5.43
CA GLY A 162 -2.61 5.49 -5.99
C GLY A 162 -3.82 4.57 -5.88
N LEU A 163 -4.96 5.07 -5.42
CA LEU A 163 -6.19 4.34 -5.14
C LEU A 163 -7.34 4.99 -5.92
N ALA A 164 -7.62 4.44 -7.09
CA ALA A 164 -8.67 4.90 -7.99
C ALA A 164 -10.06 4.91 -7.36
N CYS A 165 -10.82 5.94 -7.71
CA CYS A 165 -12.22 6.10 -7.35
C CYS A 165 -12.45 5.96 -5.83
N GLU A 166 -13.43 5.16 -5.43
CA GLU A 166 -13.79 4.94 -4.03
C GLU A 166 -12.95 3.83 -3.36
N TRP A 167 -11.88 3.35 -4.00
CA TRP A 167 -11.10 2.23 -3.45
C TRP A 167 -10.44 2.60 -2.13
N GLY A 168 -9.87 3.80 -2.04
CA GLY A 168 -9.29 4.31 -0.81
C GLY A 168 -10.29 4.42 0.34
N THR A 169 -11.52 4.87 0.06
CA THR A 169 -12.57 4.95 1.10
C THR A 169 -13.00 3.57 1.57
N GLN A 170 -13.12 2.60 0.65
CA GLN A 170 -13.42 1.20 0.97
C GLN A 170 -12.34 0.56 1.85
N ILE A 171 -11.07 0.68 1.45
CA ILE A 171 -9.93 0.16 2.23
C ILE A 171 -9.87 0.77 3.63
N ARG A 172 -10.06 2.09 3.73
CA ARG A 172 -10.07 2.78 5.03
C ARG A 172 -11.17 2.22 5.94
N ARG A 173 -12.38 2.01 5.42
CA ARG A 173 -13.51 1.42 6.18
C ARG A 173 -13.19 0.01 6.67
N ILE A 174 -12.70 -0.86 5.80
CA ILE A 174 -12.35 -2.25 6.16
C ILE A 174 -11.26 -2.26 7.25
N ALA A 175 -10.22 -1.44 7.09
CA ALA A 175 -9.14 -1.33 8.08
C ALA A 175 -9.63 -0.80 9.43
N THR A 176 -10.53 0.19 9.45
CA THR A 176 -11.12 0.69 10.70
C THR A 176 -11.96 -0.37 11.42
N ASP A 177 -12.74 -1.15 10.68
CA ASP A 177 -13.56 -2.22 11.24
C ASP A 177 -12.69 -3.34 11.81
N ALA A 178 -11.63 -3.74 11.09
CA ALA A 178 -10.68 -4.75 11.55
C ALA A 178 -9.96 -4.31 12.83
N LYS A 179 -9.48 -3.05 12.89
CA LYS A 179 -8.86 -2.48 14.10
C LYS A 179 -9.84 -2.45 15.28
N LYS A 180 -11.11 -2.11 15.04
CA LYS A 180 -12.15 -2.12 16.08
C LYS A 180 -12.38 -3.53 16.62
N ARG A 181 -12.53 -4.53 15.75
CA ARG A 181 -12.71 -5.94 16.15
C ARG A 181 -11.52 -6.46 16.95
N ARG A 182 -10.28 -6.21 16.49
CA ARG A 182 -9.06 -6.62 17.20
C ARG A 182 -8.94 -5.99 18.59
N ARG A 183 -9.29 -4.71 18.73
CA ARG A 183 -9.34 -4.03 20.04
C ARG A 183 -10.36 -4.67 20.98
N GLN A 184 -11.51 -5.11 20.47
CA GLN A 184 -12.52 -5.81 21.27
C GLN A 184 -12.00 -7.16 21.77
N THR A 185 -11.27 -7.91 20.94
CA THR A 185 -10.71 -9.23 21.32
C THR A 185 -9.65 -9.12 22.43
N TYR A 186 -8.83 -8.06 22.42
CA TYR A 186 -7.77 -7.85 23.42
C TYR A 186 -8.20 -6.98 24.61
N ALA A 187 -9.45 -6.50 24.64
CA ALA A 187 -9.91 -5.67 25.76
C ALA A 187 -9.88 -6.50 27.06
N PRO A 188 -9.12 -6.07 28.09
CA PRO A 188 -9.12 -6.78 29.36
C PRO A 188 -10.54 -6.77 29.92
N GLN A 189 -11.04 -7.94 30.35
CA GLN A 189 -12.32 -8.03 31.02
C GLN A 189 -12.21 -7.31 32.37
N ARG A 190 -12.77 -6.10 32.46
CA ARG A 190 -12.86 -5.37 33.73
C ARG A 190 -14.06 -5.91 34.48
N THR A 191 -13.87 -6.26 35.74
CA THR A 191 -15.00 -6.49 36.65
C THR A 191 -15.57 -5.15 37.07
N TYR A 192 -16.88 -5.12 37.34
CA TYR A 192 -17.53 -3.94 37.91
C TYR A 192 -16.88 -3.59 39.25
N SER A 193 -16.44 -2.33 39.40
CA SER A 193 -15.93 -1.81 40.66
C SER A 193 -16.93 -0.79 41.21
N PRO A 194 -17.43 -0.97 42.44
CA PRO A 194 -18.31 0.00 43.09
C PRO A 194 -17.58 1.27 43.56
N HIS A 195 -16.28 1.40 43.25
CA HIS A 195 -15.51 2.59 43.61
C HIS A 195 -15.99 3.82 42.82
N CYS A 196 -16.33 4.87 43.56
CA CYS A 196 -16.69 6.17 43.01
C CYS A 196 -15.46 7.02 42.67
N TYR A 197 -15.48 7.63 41.50
CA TYR A 197 -14.50 8.61 41.02
C TYR A 197 -15.17 9.98 40.90
N VAL A 198 -14.40 11.06 41.06
CA VAL A 198 -14.89 12.44 40.88
C VAL A 198 -14.50 12.93 39.48
N GLY A 199 -15.47 13.42 38.73
CA GLY A 199 -15.27 13.96 37.39
C GLY A 199 -14.81 15.43 37.38
N PRO A 200 -14.37 15.95 36.22
CA PRO A 200 -13.87 17.33 36.08
C PRO A 200 -14.90 18.41 36.41
N ARG A 201 -16.19 18.07 36.37
CA ARG A 201 -17.32 18.97 36.67
C ARG A 201 -17.89 18.77 38.07
N GLY A 202 -17.19 18.05 38.94
CA GLY A 202 -17.59 17.81 40.34
C GLY A 202 -18.57 16.66 40.58
N GLY A 203 -19.21 16.08 39.55
CA GLY A 203 -20.08 14.90 39.71
C GLY A 203 -19.31 13.59 39.89
N THR A 204 -19.91 12.61 40.59
CA THR A 204 -19.34 11.27 40.82
C THR A 204 -19.74 10.26 39.74
N TYR A 205 -18.93 9.23 39.55
CA TYR A 205 -19.25 8.11 38.64
C TYR A 205 -18.53 6.81 39.05
N THR A 206 -19.11 5.66 38.68
CA THR A 206 -18.40 4.36 38.66
C THR A 206 -17.89 4.00 37.27
N ILE A 207 -16.96 3.04 37.17
CA ILE A 207 -16.52 2.45 35.90
C ILE A 207 -17.23 1.10 35.71
N THR A 208 -17.99 0.98 34.63
CA THR A 208 -18.66 -0.28 34.24
C THR A 208 -17.66 -1.35 33.81
N ALA A 209 -18.10 -2.62 33.74
CA ALA A 209 -17.29 -3.72 33.22
C ALA A 209 -16.82 -3.51 31.76
N SER A 210 -17.56 -2.73 30.97
CA SER A 210 -17.16 -2.32 29.61
C SER A 210 -16.19 -1.13 29.59
N GLY A 211 -15.82 -0.60 30.75
CA GLY A 211 -14.92 0.55 30.89
C GLY A 211 -15.57 1.91 30.72
N ASN A 212 -16.88 1.97 30.48
CA ASN A 212 -17.63 3.23 30.35
C ASN A 212 -17.94 3.84 31.72
N LYS A 213 -18.05 5.17 31.78
CA LYS A 213 -18.44 5.92 32.98
C LYS A 213 -19.94 5.81 33.22
N ASN A 214 -20.33 5.49 34.45
CA ASN A 214 -21.71 5.47 34.91
C ASN A 214 -21.92 6.51 36.01
N TYR A 215 -22.58 7.61 35.67
CA TYR A 215 -22.84 8.73 36.58
C TYR A 215 -24.04 8.50 37.52
N SER A 216 -24.73 7.35 37.41
CA SER A 216 -25.80 6.96 38.34
C SER A 216 -25.41 5.79 39.24
N GLY A 217 -24.16 5.31 39.15
CA GLY A 217 -23.64 4.22 39.98
C GLY A 217 -23.02 4.68 41.31
N CYS A 218 -22.95 6.00 41.47
CA CYS A 218 -22.64 6.80 42.63
C CYS A 218 -23.69 7.92 42.68
#